data_AF-A0A3S1C0C7-F1
#
_entry.id   AF-A0A3S1C0C7-F1
#
_cell.length_a   1.000
_cell.length_b   1.000
_cell.length_c   1.000
_cell.angle_alpha   90.00
_cell.angle_beta   90.00
_cell.angle_gamma   90.00
#
_symmetry.space_group_name_H-M   'P 1'
#
loop_
_entity.id
_entity.type
_entity.pdbx_description
1 polymer ?
#
loop_
_entity_poly.entity_id
_entity_poly.type
_entity_poly.pdbx_seq_one_letter_code
_entity_poly.pdbx_strand_id
1 'polypeptide(L)'
;VLERIYEESVCAGNGTATYLAQNNLNACRALHENTITNSTPNDEICNIVRATRNCDRNYIRNMCGTLFNWLIDRLWVAKAQSFYPHCVSILESDQHALPPRPAS
;
A
#
# COMPACT_ATOMS: atom_id res chain seq x y z
N VAL A 1 -9.19 1.17 -14.51
CA VAL A 1 -8.61 0.62 -13.24
C VAL A 1 -9.52 0.91 -12.07
N LEU A 2 -9.92 2.17 -11.83
CA LEU A 2 -10.93 2.49 -10.81
C LEU A 2 -12.30 1.82 -11.08
N GLU A 3 -12.72 1.79 -12.34
CA GLU A 3 -13.93 1.07 -12.78
C GLU A 3 -13.83 -0.44 -12.49
N ARG A 4 -12.73 -1.08 -12.92
CA ARG A 4 -12.42 -2.47 -12.54
C ARG A 4 -12.39 -2.70 -11.03
N ILE A 5 -11.87 -1.76 -10.24
CA ILE A 5 -11.88 -1.85 -8.77
C ILE A 5 -13.32 -1.90 -8.27
N TYR A 6 -14.19 -1.08 -8.84
CA TYR A 6 -15.60 -1.04 -8.50
C TYR A 6 -16.34 -2.32 -8.92
N GLU A 7 -16.02 -2.85 -10.09
CA GLU A 7 -16.69 -4.02 -10.68
C GLU A 7 -16.18 -5.37 -10.14
N GLU A 8 -14.88 -5.49 -9.85
CA GLU A 8 -14.22 -6.77 -9.55
C GLU A 8 -13.93 -6.96 -8.05
N SER A 9 -14.07 -5.93 -7.21
CA SER A 9 -13.69 -6.01 -5.79
C SER A 9 -14.87 -5.97 -4.83
N VAL A 10 -14.90 -6.96 -3.95
CA VAL A 10 -15.81 -7.03 -2.80
C VAL A 10 -15.63 -5.91 -1.77
N CYS A 11 -14.53 -5.15 -1.88
CA CYS A 11 -14.23 -4.03 -1.00
C CYS A 11 -14.73 -2.69 -1.51
N ALA A 12 -14.95 -2.53 -2.81
CA ALA A 12 -15.43 -1.27 -3.36
C ALA A 12 -16.89 -1.03 -2.96
N GLY A 13 -17.17 0.12 -2.35
CA GLY A 13 -18.51 0.44 -1.83
C GLY A 13 -18.92 -0.31 -0.56
N ASN A 14 -18.08 -1.21 -0.03
CA ASN A 14 -18.33 -1.92 1.21
C ASN A 14 -17.78 -1.13 2.41
N GLY A 15 -18.69 -0.54 3.19
CA GLY A 15 -18.33 0.30 4.36
C GLY A 15 -17.55 -0.47 5.44
N THR A 16 -17.91 -1.73 5.70
CA THR A 16 -17.23 -2.57 6.69
C THR A 16 -15.82 -2.93 6.23
N ALA A 17 -15.66 -3.35 4.97
CA ALA A 17 -14.34 -3.65 4.42
C ALA A 17 -13.44 -2.40 4.40
N THR A 18 -14.00 -1.24 4.07
CA THR A 18 -13.29 0.04 4.12
C THR A 18 -12.85 0.38 5.55
N TYR A 19 -13.73 0.23 6.54
CA TYR A 19 -13.41 0.46 7.95
C TYR A 19 -12.29 -0.48 8.45
N LEU A 20 -12.37 -1.76 8.11
CA LEU A 20 -11.36 -2.75 8.47
C LEU A 20 -10.01 -2.48 7.79
N ALA A 21 -10.02 -2.12 6.50
CA ALA A 21 -8.83 -1.64 5.79
C ALA A 21 -8.21 -0.46 6.52
N GLN A 22 -9.00 0.59 6.81
CA GLN A 22 -8.52 1.80 7.46
C GLN A 22 -7.89 1.50 8.83
N ASN A 23 -8.51 0.64 9.63
CA ASN A 23 -7.97 0.23 10.93
C ASN A 23 -6.64 -0.50 10.79
N ASN A 24 -6.52 -1.40 9.81
CA ASN A 24 -5.26 -2.10 9.56
C ASN A 24 -4.17 -1.14 9.07
N LEU A 25 -4.50 -0.23 8.14
CA LEU A 25 -3.57 0.82 7.69
C LEU A 25 -3.04 1.64 8.88
N ASN A 26 -3.92 2.00 9.82
CA ASN A 26 -3.52 2.73 11.02
C ASN A 26 -2.61 1.90 11.93
N ALA A 27 -2.90 0.61 12.11
CA ALA A 27 -2.06 -0.30 12.90
C ALA A 27 -0.67 -0.47 12.27
N CYS A 28 -0.60 -0.73 10.95
CA CYS A 28 0.67 -0.83 10.22
C CYS A 28 1.49 0.45 10.33
N ARG A 29 0.86 1.63 10.17
CA ARG A 29 1.52 2.92 10.37
C ARG A 29 2.04 3.09 11.79
N ALA A 30 1.26 2.73 12.80
CA ALA A 30 1.67 2.86 14.20
C ALA A 30 2.89 1.97 14.55
N LEU A 31 2.99 0.78 13.95
CA LEU A 31 4.09 -0.15 14.16
C LEU A 31 5.43 0.36 13.61
N HIS A 32 5.40 1.15 12.54
CA HIS A 32 6.58 1.46 11.74
C HIS A 32 6.86 2.96 11.61
N GLU A 33 5.88 3.80 11.26
CA GLU A 33 6.15 5.22 10.99
C GLU A 33 6.56 6.01 12.23
N ASN A 34 6.06 5.63 13.42
CA ASN A 34 6.45 6.26 14.68
C ASN A 34 7.91 5.98 15.09
N THR A 35 8.61 5.09 14.37
CA THR A 35 10.01 4.75 14.63
C THR A 35 10.99 5.65 13.86
N ILE A 36 10.49 6.41 12.87
CA ILE A 36 11.31 7.34 12.08
C ILE A 36 11.53 8.62 12.89
N THR A 37 12.80 8.96 13.10
CA THR A 37 13.22 10.19 13.78
C THR A 37 14.15 11.00 12.87
N ASN A 38 14.46 12.26 13.24
CA ASN A 38 15.36 13.11 12.46
C ASN A 38 16.78 12.54 12.30
N SER A 39 17.17 11.59 13.16
CA SER A 39 18.47 10.92 13.12
C SER A 39 18.46 9.59 12.36
N THR A 40 17.30 9.10 11.91
CA THR A 40 17.20 7.82 11.21
C THR A 40 17.86 7.94 9.82
N PRO A 41 18.82 7.08 9.47
CA PRO A 41 19.44 7.04 8.15
C PRO A 41 18.42 6.78 7.02
N ASN A 42 18.67 7.31 5.82
CA ASN A 42 17.76 7.19 4.67
C ASN A 42 17.48 5.74 4.25
N ASP A 43 18.48 4.86 4.32
CA ASP A 43 18.34 3.43 4.03
C ASP A 43 17.42 2.74 5.04
N GLU A 44 17.54 3.10 6.33
CA GLU A 44 16.65 2.61 7.38
C GLU A 44 15.22 3.17 7.20
N ILE A 45 15.06 4.45 6.87
CA ILE A 45 13.76 5.04 6.52
C ILE A 45 13.11 4.25 5.39
N CYS A 46 13.84 3.93 4.32
CA CYS A 46 13.28 3.17 3.21
C CYS A 46 12.91 1.74 3.58
N ASN A 47 13.66 1.10 4.49
CA ASN A 47 13.30 -0.22 5.01
C ASN A 47 12.01 -0.16 5.84
N ILE A 48 11.86 0.84 6.70
CA ILE A 48 10.65 1.07 7.50
C ILE A 48 9.45 1.35 6.58
N VAL A 49 9.58 2.27 5.62
CA VAL A 49 8.51 2.60 4.66
C VAL A 49 8.10 1.37 3.85
N ARG A 50 9.05 0.56 3.41
CA ARG A 50 8.77 -0.69 2.69
C ARG A 50 8.06 -1.71 3.57
N ALA A 51 8.47 -1.84 4.84
CA ALA A 51 7.80 -2.70 5.81
C ALA A 51 6.35 -2.28 6.05
N THR A 52 6.09 -0.97 6.23
CA THR A 52 4.73 -0.44 6.37
C THR A 52 3.88 -0.74 5.14
N ARG A 53 4.40 -0.47 3.93
CA ARG A 53 3.70 -0.82 2.69
C ARG A 53 3.39 -2.31 2.62
N ASN A 54 4.35 -3.17 2.96
CA ASN A 54 4.14 -4.62 2.92
C ASN A 54 3.10 -5.10 3.95
N CYS A 55 3.02 -4.46 5.12
CA CYS A 55 1.97 -4.69 6.11
C CYS A 55 0.58 -4.36 5.52
N ASP A 56 0.45 -3.20 4.88
CA ASP A 56 -0.80 -2.79 4.21
C ASP A 56 -1.18 -3.75 3.07
N ARG A 57 -0.21 -4.08 2.20
CA ARG A 57 -0.37 -4.99 1.06
C ARG A 57 -0.92 -6.35 1.49
N ASN A 58 -0.31 -6.96 2.50
CA ASN A 58 -0.65 -8.31 2.93
C ASN A 58 -2.10 -8.40 3.41
N TYR A 59 -2.55 -7.41 4.19
CA TYR A 59 -3.93 -7.37 4.66
C TYR A 59 -4.91 -7.14 3.52
N ILE A 60 -4.67 -6.12 2.70
CA ILE A 60 -5.57 -5.73 1.61
C ILE A 60 -5.65 -6.80 0.54
N ARG A 61 -4.56 -7.50 0.23
CA ARG A 61 -4.58 -8.62 -0.73
C ARG A 61 -5.51 -9.73 -0.26
N ASN A 62 -5.45 -10.10 1.01
CA ASN A 62 -6.27 -11.16 1.57
C ASN A 62 -7.76 -10.78 1.61
N MET A 63 -8.06 -9.50 1.80
CA MET A 63 -9.44 -9.02 1.91
C MET A 63 -10.06 -8.63 0.56
N CYS A 64 -9.30 -7.98 -0.32
CA CYS A 64 -9.81 -7.28 -1.50
C CYS A 64 -9.19 -7.76 -2.83
N GLY A 65 -8.27 -8.73 -2.77
CA GLY A 65 -7.63 -9.31 -3.94
C GLY A 65 -6.50 -8.48 -4.55
N THR A 66 -5.96 -8.99 -5.65
CA THR A 66 -4.73 -8.49 -6.29
C THR A 66 -4.86 -7.08 -6.87
N LEU A 67 -6.05 -6.70 -7.35
CA LEU A 67 -6.27 -5.39 -7.95
C LEU A 67 -6.12 -4.24 -6.93
N PHE A 68 -6.64 -4.42 -5.73
CA PHE A 68 -6.45 -3.48 -4.63
C PHE A 68 -5.01 -3.48 -4.12
N ASN A 69 -4.34 -4.63 -4.12
CA ASN A 69 -2.94 -4.71 -3.74
C ASN A 69 -2.04 -3.85 -4.66
N TRP A 70 -2.30 -3.88 -5.97
CA TRP A 70 -1.64 -2.98 -6.93
C TRP A 70 -1.95 -1.50 -6.64
N LEU A 71 -3.19 -1.15 -6.30
CA LEU A 71 -3.55 0.23 -5.98
C LEU A 71 -2.77 0.73 -4.75
N ILE A 72 -2.64 -0.10 -3.72
CA ILE A 72 -1.85 0.20 -2.52
C ILE A 72 -0.39 0.49 -2.88
N ASP A 73 0.21 -0.29 -3.79
CA ASP A 73 1.58 -0.02 -4.27
C ASP A 73 1.73 1.37 -4.91
N ARG A 74 0.73 1.80 -5.70
CA ARG A 74 0.72 3.12 -6.33
C ARG A 74 0.53 4.24 -5.31
N LEU A 75 -0.35 4.05 -4.33
CA LEU A 75 -0.58 5.02 -3.26
C LEU A 75 0.68 5.22 -2.40
N TRP A 76 1.40 4.13 -2.12
CA TRP A 76 2.66 4.22 -1.37
C TRP A 76 3.78 4.92 -2.15
N VAL A 77 3.89 4.71 -3.46
CA VAL A 77 4.82 5.48 -4.29
C VAL A 77 4.46 6.96 -4.30
N ALA A 78 3.18 7.31 -4.47
CA ALA A 78 2.73 8.70 -4.42
C ALA A 78 3.02 9.35 -3.05
N LYS A 79 2.78 8.62 -1.96
CA LYS A 79 3.14 9.07 -0.61
C LYS A 79 4.65 9.29 -0.47
N ALA A 80 5.47 8.35 -0.94
CA ALA A 80 6.92 8.47 -0.88
C ALA A 80 7.44 9.66 -1.71
N GLN A 81 6.84 9.97 -2.85
CA GLN A 81 7.22 11.17 -3.63
C GLN A 81 7.11 12.46 -2.81
N SER A 82 6.12 12.56 -1.91
CA SER A 82 5.93 13.74 -1.06
C SER A 82 6.75 13.71 0.23
N PHE A 83 6.90 12.54 0.88
CA PHE A 83 7.44 12.46 2.25
C PHE A 83 8.79 11.74 2.34
N TYR A 84 9.08 10.82 1.42
CA TYR A 84 10.28 9.97 1.44
C TYR A 84 10.88 9.84 0.02
N PRO A 85 11.26 10.96 -0.63
CA PRO A 85 11.61 10.97 -2.05
C PRO A 85 12.80 10.05 -2.38
N HIS A 86 13.72 9.85 -1.43
CA HIS A 86 14.85 8.93 -1.55
C HIS A 86 14.45 7.44 -1.61
N CYS A 87 13.21 7.10 -1.25
CA CYS A 87 12.69 5.72 -1.28
C CYS A 87 11.87 5.40 -2.54
N VAL A 88 11.59 6.39 -3.40
CA VAL A 88 10.68 6.21 -4.55
C VAL A 88 11.16 5.11 -5.49
N SER A 89 12.43 5.14 -5.90
CA SER A 89 13.00 4.14 -6.83
C SER A 89 12.90 2.71 -6.30
N ILE A 90 13.15 2.54 -5.00
CA ILE A 90 13.01 1.27 -4.29
C ILE A 90 11.56 0.79 -4.36
N LEU A 91 10.60 1.65 -4.03
CA LEU A 91 9.19 1.28 -4.02
C LEU A 91 8.66 0.99 -5.43
N GLU A 92 9.11 1.73 -6.44
CA GLU A 92 8.78 1.51 -7.85
C GLU A 92 9.30 0.16 -8.37
N SER A 93 10.52 -0.22 -7.98
CA SER A 93 11.13 -1.50 -8.38
C SER A 93 10.42 -2.73 -7.81
N ASP A 94 9.63 -2.56 -6.74
CA ASP A 94 8.97 -3.62 -5.98
C ASP A 94 7.43 -3.51 -6.05
N GLN A 95 6.91 -2.91 -7.13
CA GLN A 95 5.47 -2.87 -7.42
C GLN A 95 5.00 -4.18 -8.03
N HIS A 96 3.77 -4.59 -7.71
CA HIS A 96 3.11 -5.59 -8.53
C HIS A 96 2.93 -5.06 -9.95
N ALA A 97 3.11 -5.94 -10.93
CA ALA A 97 2.67 -5.66 -12.29
C ALA A 97 1.19 -5.29 -12.30
N LEU A 98 0.79 -4.50 -13.29
CA LEU A 98 -0.62 -4.21 -13.56
C LEU A 98 -1.40 -5.54 -13.51
N PRO A 99 -2.43 -5.67 -12.66
CA PRO A 99 -3.22 -6.89 -12.59
C PRO A 99 -3.82 -7.14 -13.98
N PRO A 100 -3.66 -8.36 -14.54
CA PRO A 100 -4.16 -8.67 -15.87
C PRO A 100 -5.65 -8.34 -15.96
N ARG A 101 -6.12 -7.96 -17.15
CA ARG A 101 -7.55 -7.83 -17.42
C ARG A 101 -8.24 -9.13 -17.03
N PRO A 102 -9.52 -9.13 -16.59
CA PRO A 102 -10.24 -10.37 -16.36
C PRO A 102 -10.05 -11.28 -17.58
N ALA A 103 -9.79 -12.57 -17.34
CA ALA A 103 -10.06 -13.55 -18.37
C ALA A 103 -11.56 -13.41 -18.67
N SER A 104 -11.86 -13.11 -19.93
CA SER A 104 -13.20 -12.86 -20.44
C SER A 104 -14.14 -14.02 -20.14
#